data_AF-A0A1L3GQ27-F1
#
_entry.id   AF-A0A1L3GQ27-F1
#
_cell.length_a   1.000
_cell.length_b   1.000
_cell.length_c   1.000
_cell.angle_alpha   90.00
_cell.angle_beta   90.00
_cell.angle_gamma   90.00
#
_symmetry.space_group_name_H-M   'P 1'
#
loop_
_entity.id
_entity.type
_entity.pdbx_description
1 polymer ?
#
loop_
_entity_poly.entity_id
_entity_poly.type
_entity_poly.pdbx_seq_one_letter_code
_entity_poly.pdbx_strand_id
1 'polypeptide(L)'
;MRRFAQLFGIPLIWLLLCGSALAMANHGASADPVLTITGDVTNPLKLTVAELSRFQSVEIQLNEVDRNRQFHGVYLHQAVPLRTLLDMAEVITQDQPTGKGIELAIRVTGASGKQVVLSWGEVYYSNGTEYAIAFAAAPVKPMMTEARCQKCHGPEIYKSALEQYARPAQLPKLLIRGDFYTDRCLEGVTRIEVLDLYPKLKSDRSVKLESGQIQVTGLVAKELKLSSLKDYPQMKMWKKVVGLHMGYHGLHLYKGVSLAKVLESVGVGDELTKAVMISAPDGYRALFSFGELFQSFKGRRIMLAESADGKPLEGQRGGKYRIIVPEELVDDRDVLAVDRIEIIDLKPQAKISIIGVGPGDTDLLTLEALSALARADVLVAPADIAKRFSHYLGNKPNLFDPLQLIKHIYRKAHPELSAKELAKQVDDERKVGVVKIRQALDEGKNVAFIDWGDPLIYGSSRWIRHYFSDDELETVPALSSFNAANAMIQRDIGAGGSIVITMPSGLKEHPQLLEAVAESGDTLAIFMGLKEFQELKPRFDRTYAADTPVALVFSAGMAGSERLVRTTLKQAVDELKADPEKFLGLIYVGPRLNQRSSECQ
;
A
#
# COMPACT_ATOMS: atom_id res chain seq x y z
N MET A 1 -24.98 73.49 -32.31
CA MET A 1 -25.13 72.15 -31.68
C MET A 1 -23.99 71.26 -32.21
N ARG A 2 -23.11 70.66 -31.39
CA ARG A 2 -23.24 69.45 -30.55
C ARG A 2 -23.46 68.14 -31.33
N ARG A 3 -22.55 67.17 -31.12
CA ARG A 3 -22.53 65.77 -31.61
C ARG A 3 -23.48 64.87 -30.78
N PHE A 4 -23.99 63.75 -31.33
CA PHE A 4 -23.60 62.34 -30.97
C PHE A 4 -24.54 61.22 -31.51
N ALA A 5 -23.96 60.26 -32.26
CA ALA A 5 -24.16 58.78 -32.29
C ALA A 5 -25.54 58.08 -32.48
N GLN A 6 -25.46 56.71 -32.60
CA GLN A 6 -26.49 55.66 -32.58
C GLN A 6 -27.25 55.36 -33.92
N LEU A 7 -27.69 54.12 -34.27
CA LEU A 7 -27.60 52.76 -33.67
C LEU A 7 -27.97 51.63 -34.69
N PHE A 8 -27.69 50.34 -34.38
CA PHE A 8 -28.11 49.09 -35.08
C PHE A 8 -27.67 48.92 -36.57
N GLY A 9 -27.72 47.77 -37.27
CA GLY A 9 -28.03 46.35 -36.93
C GLY A 9 -28.61 45.58 -38.16
N ILE A 10 -28.50 44.26 -38.37
CA ILE A 10 -27.73 43.20 -37.66
C ILE A 10 -26.97 42.26 -38.68
N PRO A 11 -27.27 40.96 -39.05
CA PRO A 11 -26.29 40.10 -39.79
C PRO A 11 -26.79 39.32 -41.06
N LEU A 12 -25.88 38.64 -41.78
CA LEU A 12 -26.12 37.27 -42.32
C LEU A 12 -24.82 36.43 -42.45
N ILE A 13 -24.99 35.15 -42.14
CA ILE A 13 -24.07 34.03 -41.90
C ILE A 13 -23.47 33.47 -43.22
N TRP A 14 -22.18 33.08 -43.25
CA TRP A 14 -21.68 31.70 -43.47
C TRP A 14 -20.13 31.63 -43.57
N LEU A 15 -19.54 30.59 -42.96
CA LEU A 15 -18.11 30.26 -43.03
C LEU A 15 -17.84 29.20 -44.12
N LEU A 16 -16.60 29.09 -44.59
CA LEU A 16 -15.85 27.81 -44.63
C LEU A 16 -14.35 28.01 -44.97
N LEU A 17 -13.51 27.17 -44.35
CA LEU A 17 -12.16 26.74 -44.77
C LEU A 17 -11.07 27.78 -45.11
N CYS A 18 -10.17 27.98 -44.14
CA CYS A 18 -8.72 27.88 -44.38
C CYS A 18 -8.08 27.11 -43.21
N GLY A 19 -7.24 26.12 -43.51
CA GLY A 19 -6.65 25.23 -42.50
C GLY A 19 -5.27 25.69 -42.04
N SER A 20 -5.00 25.57 -40.74
CA SER A 20 -3.66 25.71 -40.15
C SER A 20 -3.21 24.36 -39.57
N ALA A 21 -2.04 23.89 -39.99
CA ALA A 21 -1.50 22.61 -39.52
C ALA A 21 -0.91 22.75 -38.12
N LEU A 22 -1.59 22.18 -37.11
CA LEU A 22 -1.05 22.00 -35.78
C LEU A 22 -0.22 20.71 -35.72
N ALA A 23 1.09 20.86 -35.52
CA ALA A 23 1.97 19.73 -35.24
C ALA A 23 1.65 19.18 -33.84
N MET A 24 0.94 18.05 -33.77
CA MET A 24 0.65 17.36 -32.52
C MET A 24 1.91 16.69 -31.97
N ALA A 25 2.64 17.42 -31.12
CA ALA A 25 3.63 16.82 -30.23
C ALA A 25 2.90 15.91 -29.24
N ASN A 26 2.93 14.60 -29.48
CA ASN A 26 2.22 13.60 -28.67
C ASN A 26 2.91 13.40 -27.30
N HIS A 27 2.75 14.38 -26.41
CA HIS A 27 3.04 14.21 -24.99
C HIS A 27 1.99 13.23 -24.44
N GLY A 28 2.44 12.04 -24.04
CA GLY A 28 1.58 11.08 -23.35
C GLY A 28 0.97 11.75 -22.13
N ALA A 29 -0.36 11.78 -22.05
CA ALA A 29 -1.07 12.44 -20.96
C ALA A 29 -0.76 11.73 -19.64
N SER A 30 0.11 12.33 -18.83
CA SER A 30 0.20 11.97 -17.41
C SER A 30 -1.19 12.16 -16.82
N ALA A 31 -1.72 11.12 -16.19
CA ALA A 31 -2.92 11.27 -15.37
C ALA A 31 -2.64 12.33 -14.27
N ASP A 32 -3.64 13.16 -13.98
CA ASP A 32 -3.53 14.13 -12.89
C ASP A 32 -3.23 13.41 -11.57
N PRO A 33 -2.35 13.95 -10.70
CA PRO A 33 -2.08 13.36 -9.40
C PRO A 33 -3.36 13.20 -8.57
N VAL A 34 -3.62 11.97 -8.13
CA VAL A 34 -4.78 11.61 -7.32
C VAL A 34 -4.36 11.30 -5.89
N LEU A 35 -5.05 11.93 -4.94
CA LEU A 35 -5.00 11.64 -3.52
C LEU A 35 -6.20 10.77 -3.12
N THR A 36 -5.99 9.69 -2.36
CA THR A 36 -7.07 8.98 -1.67
C THR A 36 -7.06 9.21 -0.16
N ILE A 37 -8.23 9.14 0.47
CA ILE A 37 -8.40 9.10 1.94
C ILE A 37 -9.19 7.83 2.27
N THR A 38 -8.59 6.97 3.09
CA THR A 38 -9.04 5.59 3.35
C THR A 38 -8.75 5.18 4.81
N GLY A 39 -9.11 3.96 5.20
CA GLY A 39 -8.96 3.45 6.57
C GLY A 39 -10.29 3.52 7.32
N ASP A 40 -10.26 3.93 8.59
CA ASP A 40 -11.44 4.00 9.47
C ASP A 40 -12.33 5.23 9.16
N VAL A 41 -12.96 5.20 7.99
CA VAL A 41 -13.81 6.26 7.39
C VAL A 41 -15.06 5.66 6.75
N THR A 42 -16.25 6.24 6.96
CA THR A 42 -17.47 5.79 6.27
C THR A 42 -17.58 6.29 4.83
N ASN A 43 -16.88 7.36 4.46
CA ASN A 43 -16.91 7.96 3.13
C ASN A 43 -15.49 8.08 2.52
N PRO A 44 -14.88 6.99 2.00
CA PRO A 44 -13.55 7.04 1.41
C PRO A 44 -13.46 8.00 0.22
N LEU A 45 -12.53 8.96 0.27
CA LEU A 45 -12.39 10.00 -0.74
C LEU A 45 -11.32 9.66 -1.79
N LYS A 46 -11.53 10.16 -3.02
CA LYS A 46 -10.56 10.14 -4.11
C LYS A 46 -10.63 11.49 -4.83
N LEU A 47 -9.55 12.27 -4.78
CA LEU A 47 -9.51 13.69 -5.16
C LEU A 47 -8.31 13.98 -6.07
N THR A 48 -8.56 14.61 -7.21
CA THR A 48 -7.52 15.23 -8.04
C THR A 48 -7.09 16.58 -7.49
N VAL A 49 -5.93 17.09 -7.94
CA VAL A 49 -5.50 18.48 -7.67
C VAL A 49 -6.55 19.52 -8.10
N ALA A 50 -7.26 19.28 -9.22
CA ALA A 50 -8.31 20.15 -9.75
C ALA A 50 -9.67 20.05 -9.02
N GLU A 51 -9.81 19.10 -8.09
CA GLU A 51 -10.92 19.01 -7.14
C GLU A 51 -10.52 19.60 -5.78
N LEU A 52 -9.27 19.38 -5.34
CA LEU A 52 -8.71 20.04 -4.16
C LEU A 52 -8.78 21.57 -4.28
N SER A 53 -8.59 22.13 -5.48
CA SER A 53 -8.71 23.57 -5.73
C SER A 53 -10.14 24.14 -5.67
N ARG A 54 -11.16 23.32 -5.40
CA ARG A 54 -12.57 23.73 -5.28
C ARG A 54 -13.04 23.94 -3.84
N PHE A 55 -12.25 23.50 -2.86
CA PHE A 55 -12.56 23.68 -1.45
C PHE A 55 -12.18 25.07 -0.95
N GLN A 56 -12.73 25.46 0.21
CA GLN A 56 -12.24 26.62 0.93
C GLN A 56 -10.77 26.39 1.29
N SER A 57 -9.91 27.27 0.77
CA SER A 57 -8.46 27.17 0.91
C SER A 57 -7.89 28.22 1.85
N VAL A 58 -6.68 27.94 2.34
CA VAL A 58 -5.83 28.85 3.10
C VAL A 58 -4.52 29.06 2.36
N GLU A 59 -3.93 30.24 2.53
CA GLU A 59 -2.61 30.56 2.01
C GLU A 59 -1.55 30.32 3.09
N ILE A 60 -0.51 29.55 2.76
CA ILE A 60 0.56 29.18 3.68
C ILE A 60 1.91 29.39 2.98
N GLN A 61 2.69 30.36 3.46
CA GLN A 61 4.10 30.48 3.07
C GLN A 61 4.98 29.60 3.95
N LEU A 62 5.83 28.77 3.33
CA LEU A 62 6.88 28.01 4.03
C LEU A 62 8.26 28.31 3.46
N ASN A 63 9.25 28.38 4.35
CA ASN A 63 10.67 28.29 4.01
C ASN A 63 11.07 26.82 4.16
N GLU A 64 11.42 26.15 3.07
CA GLU A 64 11.63 24.71 3.07
C GLU A 64 13.10 24.39 3.32
N VAL A 65 13.40 24.00 4.57
CA VAL A 65 14.73 23.58 5.03
C VAL A 65 14.56 22.30 5.85
N ASP A 66 15.35 21.27 5.53
CA ASP A 66 15.35 20.00 6.28
C ASP A 66 16.40 19.96 7.41
N ARG A 67 16.35 18.92 8.24
CA ARG A 67 17.33 18.66 9.31
C ARG A 67 18.77 18.58 8.83
N ASN A 68 18.99 18.22 7.57
CA ASN A 68 20.31 18.13 6.93
C ASN A 68 20.82 19.51 6.46
N ARG A 69 20.03 20.57 6.70
CA ARG A 69 20.27 21.97 6.31
C ARG A 69 20.23 22.18 4.79
N GLN A 70 19.60 21.27 4.04
CA GLN A 70 19.35 21.47 2.62
C GLN A 70 18.14 22.39 2.46
N PHE A 71 18.27 23.36 1.56
CA PHE A 71 17.23 24.31 1.21
C PHE A 71 16.50 23.83 -0.05
N HIS A 72 15.19 23.66 0.05
CA HIS A 72 14.32 23.13 -1.01
C HIS A 72 13.41 24.20 -1.65
N GLY A 73 13.51 25.45 -1.20
CA GLY A 73 12.82 26.62 -1.75
C GLY A 73 12.10 27.46 -0.69
N VAL A 74 11.51 28.58 -1.12
CA VAL A 74 10.45 29.27 -0.37
C VAL A 74 9.23 29.30 -1.28
N TYR A 75 8.08 28.88 -0.77
CA TYR A 75 6.85 28.80 -1.57
C TYR A 75 5.67 29.41 -0.82
N LEU A 76 4.80 30.07 -1.59
CA LEU A 76 3.46 30.45 -1.19
C LEU A 76 2.50 29.38 -1.71
N HIS A 77 1.92 28.61 -0.80
CA HIS A 77 1.04 27.50 -1.13
C HIS A 77 -0.44 27.90 -0.96
N GLN A 78 -1.29 27.43 -1.87
CA GLN A 78 -2.74 27.38 -1.66
C GLN A 78 -3.12 25.95 -1.27
N ALA A 79 -3.77 25.80 -0.11
CA ALA A 79 -3.97 24.50 0.51
C ALA A 79 -5.36 24.35 1.16
N VAL A 80 -5.88 23.13 1.18
CA VAL A 80 -7.08 22.77 1.94
C VAL A 80 -6.65 22.30 3.33
N PRO A 81 -7.24 22.80 4.43
CA PRO A 81 -6.97 22.26 5.78
C PRO A 81 -7.21 20.75 5.82
N LEU A 82 -6.24 19.98 6.35
CA LEU A 82 -6.32 18.51 6.36
C LEU A 82 -7.56 18.02 7.12
N ARG A 83 -7.88 18.71 8.23
CA ARG A 83 -9.11 18.48 8.99
C ARG A 83 -10.38 18.54 8.13
N THR A 84 -10.49 19.49 7.21
CA THR A 84 -11.67 19.61 6.34
C THR A 84 -11.84 18.39 5.42
N LEU A 85 -10.74 17.81 4.95
CA LEU A 85 -10.76 16.60 4.14
C LEU A 85 -11.10 15.34 4.97
N LEU A 86 -10.67 15.29 6.24
CA LEU A 86 -10.99 14.20 7.16
C LEU A 86 -12.43 14.28 7.69
N ASP A 87 -12.92 15.49 8.00
CA ASP A 87 -14.32 15.74 8.37
C ASP A 87 -15.27 15.31 7.23
N MET A 88 -14.88 15.51 5.96
CA MET A 88 -15.63 15.02 4.78
C MET A 88 -15.53 13.51 4.52
N ALA A 89 -14.48 12.85 5.02
CA ALA A 89 -14.32 11.41 4.91
C ALA A 89 -15.15 10.64 5.97
N GLU A 90 -15.74 11.35 6.93
CA GLU A 90 -16.56 10.80 8.02
C GLU A 90 -15.80 9.72 8.83
N VAL A 91 -14.81 10.17 9.62
CA VAL A 91 -13.96 9.27 10.42
C VAL A 91 -14.74 8.56 11.53
N ILE A 92 -14.49 7.25 11.67
CA ILE A 92 -15.19 6.36 12.59
C ILE A 92 -14.65 6.54 14.02
N THR A 93 -15.18 7.52 14.74
CA THR A 93 -14.84 7.79 16.14
C THR A 93 -15.76 7.10 17.16
N GLN A 94 -16.90 6.54 16.73
CA GLN A 94 -17.96 6.06 17.64
C GLN A 94 -17.65 4.74 18.34
N ASP A 95 -16.87 3.85 17.70
CA ASP A 95 -16.44 2.58 18.29
C ASP A 95 -15.25 2.72 19.27
N GLN A 96 -14.62 3.90 19.29
CA GLN A 96 -13.46 4.21 20.14
C GLN A 96 -13.82 4.26 21.63
N PRO A 97 -12.95 3.77 22.54
CA PRO A 97 -13.08 3.98 23.99
C PRO A 97 -13.46 5.41 24.38
N THR A 98 -12.81 6.37 23.74
CA THR A 98 -12.92 7.80 24.07
C THR A 98 -14.10 8.49 23.41
N GLY A 99 -14.64 7.93 22.31
CA GLY A 99 -15.59 8.60 21.41
C GLY A 99 -15.02 9.83 20.68
N LYS A 100 -13.70 10.06 20.75
CA LYS A 100 -13.04 11.33 20.39
C LYS A 100 -12.00 11.22 19.27
N GLY A 101 -11.60 10.00 18.91
CA GLY A 101 -10.56 9.73 17.90
C GLY A 101 -9.14 10.03 18.36
N ILE A 102 -8.90 10.47 19.60
CA ILE A 102 -7.57 10.91 20.09
C ILE A 102 -6.51 9.81 20.16
N GLU A 103 -6.92 8.56 20.02
CA GLU A 103 -6.08 7.36 19.91
C GLU A 103 -5.82 6.94 18.45
N LEU A 104 -6.45 7.57 17.47
CA LEU A 104 -6.24 7.33 16.04
C LEU A 104 -4.93 7.98 15.54
N ALA A 105 -4.31 7.31 14.58
CA ALA A 105 -3.20 7.85 13.79
C ALA A 105 -3.64 8.17 12.35
N ILE A 106 -2.94 9.11 11.71
CA ILE A 106 -3.15 9.48 10.31
C ILE A 106 -1.82 9.25 9.58
N ARG A 107 -1.74 8.19 8.77
CA ARG A 107 -0.58 7.87 7.94
C ARG A 107 -0.70 8.53 6.57
N VAL A 108 0.27 9.35 6.21
CA VAL A 108 0.33 10.07 4.93
C VAL A 108 1.47 9.52 4.09
N THR A 109 1.18 9.12 2.85
CA THR A 109 2.13 8.48 1.91
C THR A 109 2.30 9.32 0.65
N GLY A 110 3.55 9.56 0.25
CA GLY A 110 3.91 10.26 -0.99
C GLY A 110 4.27 9.31 -2.13
N ALA A 111 4.29 9.83 -3.36
CA ALA A 111 4.61 9.09 -4.58
C ALA A 111 6.02 8.47 -4.58
N SER A 112 6.93 8.98 -3.75
CA SER A 112 8.27 8.43 -3.51
C SER A 112 8.31 7.27 -2.51
N GLY A 113 7.16 6.80 -2.00
CA GLY A 113 7.07 5.80 -0.95
C GLY A 113 7.39 6.32 0.46
N LYS A 114 7.91 7.55 0.60
CA LYS A 114 8.13 8.19 1.91
C LYS A 114 6.80 8.37 2.63
N GLN A 115 6.80 8.08 3.93
CA GLN A 115 5.64 8.18 4.82
C GLN A 115 5.89 9.11 6.00
N VAL A 116 4.80 9.72 6.49
CA VAL A 116 4.75 10.55 7.70
C VAL A 116 3.49 10.20 8.46
N VAL A 117 3.60 10.01 9.78
CA VAL A 117 2.47 9.83 10.69
C VAL A 117 2.16 11.14 11.40
N LEU A 118 0.88 11.44 11.50
CA LEU A 118 0.31 12.48 12.36
C LEU A 118 -0.56 11.81 13.43
N SER A 119 -0.70 12.44 14.60
CA SER A 119 -1.76 12.08 15.54
C SER A 119 -3.08 12.71 15.12
N TRP A 120 -4.22 12.11 15.51
CA TRP A 120 -5.51 12.79 15.37
C TRP A 120 -5.55 14.13 16.12
N GLY A 121 -5.01 14.13 17.34
CA GLY A 121 -4.99 15.29 18.21
C GLY A 121 -4.22 16.49 17.65
N GLU A 122 -3.05 16.28 17.02
CA GLU A 122 -2.29 17.40 16.43
C GLU A 122 -3.04 18.04 15.27
N VAL A 123 -3.85 17.28 14.51
CA VAL A 123 -4.67 17.81 13.40
C VAL A 123 -5.96 18.47 13.90
N TYR A 124 -6.57 17.98 14.99
CA TYR A 124 -7.90 18.42 15.44
C TYR A 124 -7.92 19.44 16.60
N TYR A 125 -6.96 19.38 17.53
CA TYR A 125 -6.94 20.19 18.76
C TYR A 125 -5.87 21.29 18.78
N SER A 126 -5.02 21.33 17.74
CA SER A 126 -4.20 22.50 17.41
C SER A 126 -5.04 23.59 16.72
N ASN A 127 -4.40 24.63 16.19
CA ASN A 127 -5.05 25.50 15.23
C ASN A 127 -5.20 24.74 13.90
N GLY A 128 -6.44 24.50 13.48
CA GLY A 128 -6.78 23.69 12.29
C GLY A 128 -6.24 24.19 10.93
N THR A 129 -5.45 25.26 10.90
CA THR A 129 -4.68 25.72 9.72
C THR A 129 -3.20 25.32 9.76
N GLU A 130 -2.73 24.60 10.80
CA GLU A 130 -1.34 24.15 10.92
C GLU A 130 -1.00 22.93 10.04
N TYR A 131 -2.00 22.16 9.62
CA TYR A 131 -1.87 20.95 8.80
C TYR A 131 -2.78 21.07 7.57
N ALA A 132 -2.21 21.01 6.37
CA ALA A 132 -2.97 21.27 5.13
C ALA A 132 -2.41 20.48 3.93
N ILE A 133 -3.25 20.26 2.92
CA ILE A 133 -2.89 19.66 1.64
C ILE A 133 -2.88 20.74 0.56
N ALA A 134 -1.69 21.11 0.07
CA ALA A 134 -1.53 22.06 -1.01
C ALA A 134 -1.95 21.48 -2.36
N PHE A 135 -2.65 22.29 -3.16
CA PHE A 135 -2.99 22.01 -4.57
C PHE A 135 -2.34 23.00 -5.54
N ALA A 136 -1.73 24.09 -5.05
CA ALA A 136 -0.90 24.99 -5.83
C ALA A 136 0.26 25.53 -4.98
N ALA A 137 1.39 25.80 -5.62
CA ALA A 137 2.62 26.31 -5.00
C ALA A 137 3.30 27.32 -5.92
N ALA A 138 3.56 28.54 -5.45
CA ALA A 138 4.27 29.59 -6.18
C ALA A 138 5.61 29.92 -5.49
N PRO A 139 6.77 29.85 -6.18
CA PRO A 139 8.07 30.10 -5.55
C PRO A 139 8.27 31.60 -5.25
N VAL A 140 8.52 31.93 -3.98
CA VAL A 140 8.76 33.29 -3.50
C VAL A 140 10.25 33.61 -3.63
N LYS A 141 10.61 34.38 -4.66
CA LYS A 141 12.02 34.71 -4.97
C LYS A 141 12.49 35.97 -4.24
N PRO A 142 13.76 36.05 -3.80
CA PRO A 142 14.32 37.25 -3.21
C PRO A 142 14.41 38.38 -4.25
N MET A 143 14.35 39.63 -3.81
CA MET A 143 14.45 40.82 -4.68
C MET A 143 15.89 41.11 -5.14
N MET A 144 16.46 40.15 -5.88
CA MET A 144 17.79 40.17 -6.49
C MET A 144 17.66 40.49 -7.98
N THR A 145 17.27 41.74 -8.30
CA THR A 145 17.25 42.22 -9.69
C THR A 145 18.67 42.52 -10.15
N GLU A 146 18.94 42.31 -11.45
CA GLU A 146 20.26 42.55 -12.05
C GLU A 146 20.80 43.97 -11.76
N ALA A 147 19.97 45.00 -11.96
CA ALA A 147 20.29 46.40 -11.67
C ALA A 147 20.53 46.72 -10.18
N ARG A 148 20.16 45.82 -9.26
CA ARG A 148 20.49 45.90 -7.82
C ARG A 148 21.78 45.13 -7.51
N CYS A 149 21.91 43.92 -8.03
CA CYS A 149 23.00 43.01 -7.71
C CYS A 149 24.35 43.40 -8.36
N GLN A 150 24.34 43.88 -9.61
CA GLN A 150 25.54 44.37 -10.31
C GLN A 150 26.30 45.48 -9.55
N LYS A 151 25.68 46.13 -8.56
CA LYS A 151 26.30 47.16 -7.71
C LYS A 151 27.21 46.60 -6.61
N CYS A 152 27.12 45.30 -6.32
CA CYS A 152 27.82 44.65 -5.21
C CYS A 152 28.66 43.43 -5.64
N HIS A 153 28.23 42.71 -6.69
CA HIS A 153 28.86 41.47 -7.15
C HIS A 153 28.41 41.13 -8.58
N GLY A 154 29.16 40.26 -9.27
CA GLY A 154 28.88 39.89 -10.66
C GLY A 154 27.64 39.00 -10.85
N PRO A 155 27.26 38.72 -12.12
CA PRO A 155 26.04 38.00 -12.43
C PRO A 155 25.98 36.55 -11.96
N GLU A 156 27.12 35.86 -11.98
CA GLU A 156 27.30 34.48 -11.53
C GLU A 156 26.83 34.28 -10.07
N ILE A 157 27.15 35.22 -9.17
CA ILE A 157 26.77 35.14 -7.76
C ILE A 157 25.25 35.24 -7.57
N TYR A 158 24.57 36.19 -8.22
CA TYR A 158 23.12 36.36 -8.03
C TYR A 158 22.28 35.35 -8.83
N LYS A 159 22.77 34.84 -9.97
CA LYS A 159 22.09 33.81 -10.75
C LYS A 159 22.09 32.47 -10.00
N SER A 160 23.24 32.03 -9.50
CA SER A 160 23.33 30.83 -8.65
C SER A 160 22.45 30.95 -7.39
N ALA A 161 22.42 32.13 -6.75
CA ALA A 161 21.54 32.40 -5.61
C ALA A 161 20.03 32.38 -5.94
N LEU A 162 19.63 32.52 -7.22
CA LEU A 162 18.25 32.44 -7.69
C LEU A 162 17.86 31.05 -8.23
N GLU A 163 18.82 30.25 -8.70
CA GLU A 163 18.60 28.91 -9.26
C GLU A 163 17.99 27.94 -8.23
N GLN A 164 18.40 28.03 -6.96
CA GLN A 164 17.78 27.31 -5.84
C GLN A 164 16.27 27.61 -5.62
N TYR A 165 15.74 28.70 -6.19
CA TYR A 165 14.31 29.03 -6.20
C TYR A 165 13.60 28.65 -7.52
N ALA A 166 14.24 27.85 -8.39
CA ALA A 166 13.65 27.38 -9.65
C ALA A 166 12.99 25.99 -9.55
N ARG A 167 13.19 25.27 -8.44
CA ARG A 167 12.59 23.95 -8.18
C ARG A 167 11.04 24.06 -8.18
N PRO A 168 10.32 23.23 -8.95
CA PRO A 168 8.88 23.06 -8.75
C PRO A 168 8.60 22.12 -7.58
N ALA A 169 7.60 22.43 -6.75
CA ALA A 169 7.10 21.51 -5.73
C ALA A 169 6.12 20.50 -6.36
N GLN A 170 6.24 19.22 -6.03
CA GLN A 170 5.29 18.20 -6.53
C GLN A 170 4.01 18.20 -5.70
N LEU A 171 2.87 18.13 -6.40
CA LEU A 171 1.52 18.31 -5.84
C LEU A 171 0.67 17.03 -5.99
N PRO A 172 -0.31 16.80 -5.10
CA PRO A 172 -0.61 17.60 -3.91
C PRO A 172 0.46 17.42 -2.82
N LYS A 173 0.57 18.35 -1.87
CA LYS A 173 1.66 18.37 -0.87
C LYS A 173 1.14 18.53 0.55
N LEU A 174 1.54 17.66 1.47
CA LEU A 174 1.32 17.87 2.90
C LEU A 174 2.20 19.02 3.39
N LEU A 175 1.57 20.02 4.00
CA LEU A 175 2.20 21.14 4.67
C LEU A 175 1.99 21.01 6.18
N ILE A 176 3.04 21.27 6.95
CA ILE A 176 2.96 21.42 8.41
C ILE A 176 3.66 22.71 8.80
N ARG A 177 2.91 23.65 9.38
CA ARG A 177 3.38 24.98 9.77
C ARG A 177 4.00 25.02 11.17
N GLY A 178 3.75 24.01 12.00
CA GLY A 178 4.17 23.94 13.40
C GLY A 178 5.58 23.38 13.65
N ASP A 179 6.25 22.85 12.61
CA ASP A 179 7.58 22.26 12.70
C ASP A 179 8.69 23.29 12.45
N PHE A 180 9.90 23.01 12.94
CA PHE A 180 11.08 23.85 12.63
C PHE A 180 11.78 23.46 11.32
N TYR A 181 11.75 22.17 10.96
CA TYR A 181 12.27 21.64 9.71
C TYR A 181 11.13 21.04 8.88
N THR A 182 11.19 21.17 7.56
CA THR A 182 10.13 20.68 6.65
C THR A 182 10.24 19.19 6.32
N ASP A 183 10.98 18.41 7.10
CA ASP A 183 11.11 16.94 6.97
C ASP A 183 9.76 16.20 6.90
N ARG A 184 8.73 16.73 7.56
CA ARG A 184 7.36 16.19 7.57
C ARG A 184 6.48 16.70 6.44
N CYS A 185 6.88 17.77 5.75
CA CYS A 185 6.18 18.21 4.56
C CYS A 185 6.47 17.21 3.43
N LEU A 186 5.41 16.65 2.84
CA LEU A 186 5.49 15.48 1.97
C LEU A 186 4.91 15.83 0.60
N GLU A 187 5.75 15.80 -0.43
CA GLU A 187 5.34 16.11 -1.81
C GLU A 187 4.73 14.90 -2.52
N GLY A 188 3.86 15.18 -3.49
CA GLY A 188 3.17 14.17 -4.30
C GLY A 188 2.37 13.19 -3.44
N VAL A 189 1.57 13.67 -2.49
CA VAL A 189 0.76 12.82 -1.59
C VAL A 189 -0.24 12.01 -2.41
N THR A 190 -0.12 10.68 -2.35
CA THR A 190 -1.01 9.76 -3.07
C THR A 190 -2.09 9.17 -2.16
N ARG A 191 -1.82 9.03 -0.86
CA ARG A 191 -2.72 8.36 0.08
C ARG A 191 -2.62 8.91 1.50
N ILE A 192 -3.78 9.08 2.13
CA ILE A 192 -3.97 9.31 3.56
C ILE A 192 -4.77 8.13 4.11
N GLU A 193 -4.31 7.56 5.23
CA GLU A 193 -4.94 6.45 5.92
C GLU A 193 -5.22 6.85 7.37
N VAL A 194 -6.48 6.79 7.80
CA VAL A 194 -6.86 6.89 9.21
C VAL A 194 -6.83 5.50 9.82
N LEU A 195 -6.16 5.35 10.96
CA LEU A 195 -5.82 4.06 11.54
C LEU A 195 -6.16 4.02 13.03
N ASP A 196 -7.12 3.18 13.40
CA ASP A 196 -7.22 2.63 14.75
C ASP A 196 -6.26 1.44 14.91
N LEU A 197 -5.46 1.49 15.98
CA LEU A 197 -4.49 0.45 16.33
C LEU A 197 -5.11 -0.63 17.23
N TYR A 198 -6.28 -0.36 17.84
CA TYR A 198 -6.88 -1.21 18.88
C TYR A 198 -8.44 -1.22 18.89
N PRO A 199 -9.13 -1.47 17.76
CA PRO A 199 -10.61 -1.37 17.62
C PRO A 199 -11.45 -2.37 18.43
N LYS A 200 -10.80 -3.21 19.26
CA LYS A 200 -11.46 -4.19 20.13
C LYS A 200 -11.31 -3.88 21.63
N LEU A 201 -10.47 -2.91 21.98
CA LEU A 201 -10.32 -2.44 23.36
C LEU A 201 -11.33 -1.32 23.64
N LYS A 202 -11.87 -1.28 24.85
CA LYS A 202 -12.86 -0.29 25.33
C LYS A 202 -12.45 0.21 26.71
N SER A 203 -12.79 1.46 27.04
CA SER A 203 -12.51 2.02 28.36
C SER A 203 -13.58 1.58 29.37
N ASP A 204 -13.17 1.17 30.56
CA ASP A 204 -14.05 0.86 31.69
C ASP A 204 -13.89 1.91 32.79
N ARG A 205 -14.82 2.87 32.83
CA ARG A 205 -14.85 3.96 33.81
C ARG A 205 -15.18 3.50 35.25
N SER A 206 -15.42 2.21 35.48
CA SER A 206 -15.49 1.64 36.83
C SER A 206 -14.10 1.34 37.42
N VAL A 207 -13.07 1.23 36.57
CA VAL A 207 -11.68 1.01 37.01
C VAL A 207 -11.15 2.26 37.71
N LYS A 208 -10.49 2.03 38.85
CA LYS A 208 -9.87 3.09 39.65
C LYS A 208 -8.60 3.60 38.95
N LEU A 209 -8.57 4.89 38.61
CA LEU A 209 -7.43 5.58 37.98
C LEU A 209 -6.24 5.72 38.96
N GLU A 210 -5.57 4.62 39.32
CA GLU A 210 -4.37 4.61 40.16
C GLU A 210 -3.20 3.89 39.49
N SER A 211 -2.09 4.62 39.38
CA SER A 211 -0.80 4.15 38.88
C SER A 211 0.32 4.81 39.68
N GLY A 212 1.31 4.02 40.10
CA GLY A 212 2.52 4.48 40.80
C GLY A 212 3.82 4.30 40.00
N GLN A 213 3.75 3.63 38.85
CA GLN A 213 4.87 3.36 37.94
C GLN A 213 4.35 3.26 36.51
N ILE A 214 5.16 3.65 35.53
CA ILE A 214 4.83 3.55 34.11
C ILE A 214 5.65 2.44 33.46
N GLN A 215 5.01 1.63 32.63
CA GLN A 215 5.65 0.64 31.77
C GLN A 215 5.92 1.27 30.40
N VAL A 216 7.19 1.34 29.98
CA VAL A 216 7.57 1.76 28.63
C VAL A 216 7.84 0.52 27.79
N THR A 217 7.02 0.29 26.77
CA THR A 217 6.91 -0.96 26.00
C THR A 217 6.86 -0.72 24.49
N GLY A 218 6.74 -1.78 23.68
CA GLY A 218 6.74 -1.70 22.22
C GLY A 218 8.16 -1.70 21.67
N LEU A 219 8.46 -0.84 20.69
CA LEU A 219 9.75 -0.77 20.01
C LEU A 219 10.83 -0.06 20.84
N VAL A 220 11.20 -0.66 21.97
CA VAL A 220 12.27 -0.22 22.88
C VAL A 220 13.40 -1.27 22.95
N ALA A 221 14.65 -0.82 23.10
CA ALA A 221 15.79 -1.73 23.23
C ALA A 221 15.73 -2.57 24.53
N LYS A 222 14.99 -2.09 25.54
CA LYS A 222 14.67 -2.79 26.78
C LYS A 222 13.44 -2.14 27.41
N GLU A 223 12.51 -2.92 27.96
CA GLU A 223 11.39 -2.38 28.74
C GLU A 223 11.90 -1.58 29.95
N LEU A 224 11.31 -0.41 30.18
CA LEU A 224 11.61 0.47 31.32
C LEU A 224 10.40 0.55 32.25
N LYS A 225 10.64 0.37 33.55
CA LYS A 225 9.65 0.65 34.61
C LYS A 225 10.01 1.95 35.31
N LEU A 226 9.29 3.02 34.97
CA LEU A 226 9.55 4.38 35.38
C LEU A 226 8.75 4.73 36.64
N SER A 227 9.41 4.74 37.80
CA SER A 227 8.83 5.03 39.12
C SER A 227 9.28 6.36 39.75
N SER A 228 10.21 7.06 39.08
CA SER A 228 10.82 8.34 39.46
C SER A 228 11.09 9.16 38.20
N LEU A 229 10.91 10.48 38.27
CA LEU A 229 11.27 11.42 37.20
C LEU A 229 12.50 12.27 37.53
N LYS A 230 13.12 12.07 38.71
CA LYS A 230 14.16 12.95 39.28
C LYS A 230 15.40 13.07 38.40
N ASP A 231 15.73 12.00 37.69
CA ASP A 231 16.95 11.82 36.90
C ASP A 231 16.85 12.47 35.50
N TYR A 232 15.67 13.00 35.16
CA TYR A 232 15.37 13.66 33.89
C TYR A 232 15.34 15.20 34.03
N PRO A 233 15.71 15.96 32.98
CA PRO A 233 15.59 17.40 32.95
C PRO A 233 14.17 17.89 33.27
N GLN A 234 14.04 18.57 34.41
CA GLN A 234 12.77 19.08 34.92
C GLN A 234 12.34 20.34 34.19
N MET A 235 11.07 20.43 33.84
CA MET A 235 10.45 21.61 33.24
C MET A 235 9.15 21.99 33.94
N LYS A 236 8.70 23.24 33.71
CA LYS A 236 7.41 23.74 34.17
C LYS A 236 6.67 24.39 33.02
N MET A 237 5.35 24.21 32.95
CA MET A 237 4.48 24.84 31.96
C MET A 237 3.18 25.29 32.62
N TRP A 238 2.70 26.47 32.22
CA TRP A 238 1.31 26.86 32.44
C TRP A 238 0.44 26.17 31.39
N LYS A 239 -0.68 25.54 31.80
CA LYS A 239 -1.74 25.09 30.88
C LYS A 239 -3.08 25.67 31.30
N LYS A 240 -3.86 26.12 30.30
CA LYS A 240 -5.31 26.35 30.44
C LYS A 240 -6.00 24.99 30.33
N VAL A 241 -6.68 24.57 31.38
CA VAL A 241 -7.42 23.30 31.45
C VAL A 241 -8.84 23.61 30.97
N VAL A 242 -9.23 23.01 29.84
CA VAL A 242 -10.46 23.27 29.09
C VAL A 242 -10.96 21.94 28.53
N GLY A 243 -11.99 21.34 29.14
CA GLY A 243 -12.54 20.09 28.64
C GLY A 243 -13.50 20.32 27.47
N LEU A 244 -13.41 19.49 26.43
CA LEU A 244 -14.33 19.56 25.29
C LEU A 244 -15.76 19.29 25.77
N HIS A 245 -16.67 20.24 25.54
CA HIS A 245 -18.03 20.32 26.11
C HIS A 245 -18.13 20.52 27.64
N MET A 246 -17.02 20.47 28.39
CA MET A 246 -16.99 20.66 29.85
C MET A 246 -16.60 22.09 30.28
N GLY A 247 -15.94 22.85 29.39
CA GLY A 247 -15.56 24.24 29.61
C GLY A 247 -14.25 24.41 30.39
N TYR A 248 -13.98 25.65 30.83
CA TYR A 248 -12.73 26.02 31.51
C TYR A 248 -12.72 25.55 32.97
N HIS A 249 -11.62 24.93 33.38
CA HIS A 249 -11.43 24.36 34.71
C HIS A 249 -10.28 25.01 35.50
N GLY A 250 -9.39 25.76 34.83
CA GLY A 250 -8.38 26.57 35.51
C GLY A 250 -7.13 26.85 34.68
N LEU A 251 -6.22 27.64 35.27
CA LEU A 251 -4.88 27.91 34.74
C LEU A 251 -3.88 27.39 35.78
N HIS A 252 -3.21 26.29 35.44
CA HIS A 252 -2.40 25.52 36.39
C HIS A 252 -0.93 25.48 35.96
N LEU A 253 -0.02 25.55 36.93
CA LEU A 253 1.42 25.43 36.72
C LEU A 253 1.87 23.99 36.98
N TYR A 254 2.00 23.22 35.91
CA TYR A 254 2.50 21.84 35.97
C TYR A 254 4.02 21.80 36.05
N LYS A 255 4.56 20.81 36.77
CA LYS A 255 5.98 20.42 36.77
C LYS A 255 6.10 18.96 36.37
N GLY A 256 7.05 18.69 35.48
CA GLY A 256 7.25 17.37 34.89
C GLY A 256 8.52 17.29 34.04
N VAL A 257 8.55 16.31 33.16
CA VAL A 257 9.65 16.05 32.21
C VAL A 257 9.09 16.02 30.79
N SER A 258 9.85 16.48 29.80
CA SER A 258 9.45 16.38 28.40
C SER A 258 9.27 14.92 28.00
N LEU A 259 8.13 14.56 27.40
CA LEU A 259 7.85 13.18 26.96
C LEU A 259 8.90 12.70 25.95
N ALA A 260 9.35 13.59 25.05
CA ALA A 260 10.45 13.32 24.12
C ALA A 260 11.75 12.90 24.84
N LYS A 261 12.03 13.42 26.05
CA LYS A 261 13.22 13.03 26.83
C LYS A 261 13.07 11.69 27.57
N VAL A 262 11.83 11.23 27.80
CA VAL A 262 11.57 9.86 28.29
C VAL A 262 11.72 8.84 27.16
N LEU A 263 11.35 9.20 25.93
CA LEU A 263 11.56 8.37 24.74
C LEU A 263 13.04 8.27 24.34
N GLU A 264 13.78 9.39 24.34
CA GLU A 264 15.22 9.40 24.06
C GLU A 264 16.01 8.47 25.03
N SER A 265 15.62 8.36 26.29
CA SER A 265 16.34 7.52 27.28
C SER A 265 16.17 6.01 27.09
N VAL A 266 15.14 5.57 26.36
CA VAL A 266 14.94 4.14 26.02
C VAL A 266 15.56 3.76 24.67
N GLY A 267 16.40 4.64 24.10
CA GLY A 267 17.16 4.40 22.86
C GLY A 267 16.33 4.57 21.59
N VAL A 268 15.21 5.29 21.67
CA VAL A 268 14.24 5.44 20.57
C VAL A 268 14.54 6.72 19.77
N GLY A 269 14.64 6.58 18.45
CA GLY A 269 14.87 7.67 17.49
C GLY A 269 13.62 8.51 17.18
N ASP A 270 13.74 9.45 16.25
CA ASP A 270 12.67 10.37 15.86
C ASP A 270 12.01 10.03 14.51
N GLU A 271 12.00 8.76 14.12
CA GLU A 271 11.53 8.34 12.79
C GLU A 271 10.05 8.67 12.55
N LEU A 272 9.76 9.34 11.43
CA LEU A 272 8.46 9.95 11.15
C LEU A 272 7.31 8.97 10.91
N THR A 273 7.57 7.66 10.87
CA THR A 273 6.54 6.61 10.80
C THR A 273 6.12 6.11 12.18
N LYS A 274 6.79 6.54 13.25
CA LYS A 274 6.48 6.11 14.63
C LYS A 274 5.51 7.04 15.34
N ALA A 275 4.82 6.47 16.31
CA ALA A 275 4.00 7.16 17.28
C ALA A 275 4.21 6.54 18.68
N VAL A 276 3.71 7.23 19.70
CA VAL A 276 3.57 6.67 21.04
C VAL A 276 2.11 6.69 21.44
N MET A 277 1.62 5.54 21.93
CA MET A 277 0.34 5.42 22.61
C MET A 277 0.57 5.61 24.11
N ILE A 278 -0.18 6.52 24.73
CA ILE A 278 -0.18 6.70 26.19
C ILE A 278 -1.50 6.18 26.73
N SER A 279 -1.44 5.32 27.75
CA SER A 279 -2.63 4.70 28.35
C SER A 279 -2.78 5.02 29.85
N ALA A 280 -4.01 4.87 30.32
CA ALA A 280 -4.40 4.85 31.71
C ALA A 280 -5.04 3.49 32.08
N PRO A 281 -5.10 3.13 33.39
CA PRO A 281 -5.67 1.85 33.84
C PRO A 281 -7.13 1.59 33.45
N ASP A 282 -7.93 2.64 33.22
CA ASP A 282 -9.32 2.55 32.77
C ASP A 282 -9.47 2.32 31.26
N GLY A 283 -8.36 2.18 30.52
CA GLY A 283 -8.36 2.05 29.07
C GLY A 283 -8.53 3.38 28.33
N TYR A 284 -8.48 4.54 29.01
CA TYR A 284 -8.37 5.84 28.35
C TYR A 284 -6.99 5.97 27.69
N ARG A 285 -6.95 6.52 26.46
CA ARG A 285 -5.75 6.56 25.63
C ARG A 285 -5.64 7.85 24.84
N ALA A 286 -4.40 8.23 24.51
CA ALA A 286 -4.11 9.26 23.51
C ALA A 286 -2.82 8.93 22.74
N LEU A 287 -2.84 9.18 21.43
CA LEU A 287 -1.71 8.97 20.54
C LEU A 287 -0.99 10.29 20.24
N PHE A 288 0.34 10.23 20.15
CA PHE A 288 1.21 11.34 19.77
C PHE A 288 2.18 10.86 18.69
N SER A 289 2.29 11.58 17.58
CA SER A 289 3.25 11.20 16.54
C SER A 289 4.68 11.52 16.98
N PHE A 290 5.67 10.88 16.37
CA PHE A 290 7.07 11.30 16.55
C PHE A 290 7.36 12.62 15.83
N GLY A 291 6.55 12.95 14.81
CA GLY A 291 6.56 14.23 14.15
C GLY A 291 6.29 15.38 15.12
N GLU A 292 5.03 15.50 15.56
CA GLU A 292 4.68 15.56 16.99
C GLU A 292 5.78 16.02 17.93
N LEU A 293 6.29 15.05 18.69
CA LEU A 293 7.15 15.24 19.86
C LEU A 293 8.55 15.76 19.53
N PHE A 294 9.09 15.44 18.34
CA PHE A 294 10.50 15.67 18.04
C PHE A 294 10.79 16.85 17.10
N GLN A 295 9.90 17.15 16.13
CA GLN A 295 10.13 18.17 15.09
C GLN A 295 9.56 19.56 15.45
N SER A 296 8.54 19.61 16.32
CA SER A 296 7.93 20.87 16.76
C SER A 296 8.42 21.31 18.14
N PHE A 297 8.71 22.61 18.30
CA PHE A 297 8.91 23.24 19.61
C PHE A 297 7.66 23.21 20.51
N LYS A 298 6.47 22.93 19.96
CA LYS A 298 5.27 22.63 20.75
C LYS A 298 5.36 21.22 21.34
N GLY A 299 5.59 20.20 20.50
CA GLY A 299 5.70 18.80 20.92
C GLY A 299 6.79 18.54 21.96
N ARG A 300 7.94 19.22 21.84
CA ARG A 300 9.01 19.19 22.85
C ARG A 300 8.58 19.64 24.26
N ARG A 301 7.46 20.39 24.37
CA ARG A 301 6.89 20.87 25.63
C ARG A 301 5.72 20.02 26.16
N ILE A 302 5.30 18.98 25.41
CA ILE A 302 4.41 17.93 25.93
C ILE A 302 5.17 17.18 27.02
N MET A 303 4.57 17.07 28.20
CA MET A 303 5.26 16.57 29.39
C MET A 303 4.52 15.43 30.08
N LEU A 304 5.30 14.61 30.77
CA LEU A 304 4.83 13.73 31.84
C LEU A 304 4.99 14.49 33.17
N ALA A 305 3.87 14.95 33.73
CA ALA A 305 3.81 15.74 34.96
C ALA A 305 3.75 14.86 36.22
N GLU A 306 4.34 15.36 37.31
CA GLU A 306 4.29 14.78 38.67
C GLU A 306 3.64 15.71 39.71
N SER A 307 3.51 17.01 39.41
CA SER A 307 2.89 17.99 40.30
C SER A 307 2.20 19.13 39.54
N ALA A 308 1.20 19.72 40.18
CA ALA A 308 0.48 20.91 39.72
C ALA A 308 0.37 21.92 40.87
N ASP A 309 0.62 23.19 40.59
CA ASP A 309 0.57 24.31 41.55
C ASP A 309 1.39 24.05 42.83
N GLY A 310 2.53 23.35 42.67
CA GLY A 310 3.44 22.96 43.75
C GLY A 310 3.02 21.73 44.56
N LYS A 311 1.87 21.10 44.27
CA LYS A 311 1.36 19.91 44.97
C LYS A 311 1.54 18.64 44.11
N PRO A 312 1.95 17.49 44.68
CA PRO A 312 2.03 16.22 43.94
C PRO A 312 0.69 15.83 43.31
N LEU A 313 0.71 15.26 42.10
CA LEU A 313 -0.51 14.74 41.43
C LEU A 313 -1.05 13.46 42.07
N GLU A 314 -0.19 12.71 42.77
CA GLU A 314 -0.54 11.47 43.48
C GLU A 314 -1.70 11.71 44.47
N GLY A 315 -2.85 11.09 44.20
CA GLY A 315 -4.09 11.26 44.96
C GLY A 315 -5.03 12.38 44.46
N GLN A 316 -4.65 13.14 43.42
CA GLN A 316 -5.47 14.24 42.88
C GLN A 316 -6.19 13.85 41.59
N ARG A 317 -7.42 13.29 41.71
CA ARG A 317 -8.23 12.77 40.59
C ARG A 317 -7.46 11.76 39.70
N GLY A 318 -6.53 11.01 40.29
CA GLY A 318 -5.75 10.01 39.58
C GLY A 318 -4.46 9.61 40.31
N GLY A 319 -3.73 8.71 39.67
CA GLY A 319 -2.40 8.27 40.05
C GLY A 319 -1.30 9.32 39.89
N LYS A 320 -0.07 8.88 40.11
CA LYS A 320 1.14 9.69 40.33
C LYS A 320 1.55 10.57 39.15
N TYR A 321 1.22 10.16 37.93
CA TYR A 321 1.66 10.79 36.69
C TYR A 321 0.51 11.13 35.75
N ARG A 322 0.70 12.17 34.94
CA ARG A 322 -0.29 12.68 33.97
C ARG A 322 0.42 13.22 32.72
N ILE A 323 -0.11 12.98 31.52
CA ILE A 323 0.33 13.74 30.34
C ILE A 323 -0.27 15.14 30.41
N ILE A 324 0.53 16.15 30.08
CA ILE A 324 0.07 17.53 29.91
C ILE A 324 0.53 18.02 28.53
N VAL A 325 -0.43 18.44 27.72
CA VAL A 325 -0.24 19.00 26.38
C VAL A 325 -0.52 20.52 26.44
N PRO A 326 0.48 21.40 26.66
CA PRO A 326 0.23 22.79 27.08
C PRO A 326 -0.38 23.70 25.99
N GLU A 327 -0.24 23.31 24.72
CA GLU A 327 -0.46 24.16 23.54
C GLU A 327 -1.79 23.89 22.82
N GLU A 328 -2.57 22.93 23.30
CA GLU A 328 -3.88 22.57 22.74
C GLU A 328 -4.99 23.51 23.19
N LEU A 329 -6.06 23.54 22.38
CA LEU A 329 -7.28 24.29 22.69
C LEU A 329 -8.17 23.58 23.73
N VAL A 330 -7.93 22.29 23.98
CA VAL A 330 -8.64 21.45 24.97
C VAL A 330 -7.67 20.55 25.76
N ASP A 331 -8.15 19.91 26.82
CA ASP A 331 -7.39 18.99 27.68
C ASP A 331 -7.65 17.49 27.43
N ASP A 332 -8.39 17.15 26.37
CA ASP A 332 -8.79 15.78 26.05
C ASP A 332 -7.63 14.78 25.86
N ARG A 333 -6.40 15.23 25.56
CA ARG A 333 -5.18 14.39 25.51
C ARG A 333 -4.34 14.39 26.81
N ASP A 334 -4.78 15.03 27.88
CA ASP A 334 -4.09 15.04 29.18
C ASP A 334 -4.35 13.74 29.97
N VAL A 335 -3.85 12.60 29.46
CA VAL A 335 -4.07 11.24 30.01
C VAL A 335 -3.76 11.21 31.51
N LEU A 336 -4.77 10.87 32.31
CA LEU A 336 -4.72 10.77 33.77
C LEU A 336 -4.08 9.45 34.21
N ALA A 337 -3.38 9.46 35.36
CA ALA A 337 -2.92 8.24 36.03
C ALA A 337 -2.09 7.28 35.14
N VAL A 338 -1.22 7.83 34.28
CA VAL A 338 -0.50 7.09 33.22
C VAL A 338 0.13 5.80 33.76
N ASP A 339 -0.14 4.67 33.11
CA ASP A 339 0.42 3.35 33.46
C ASP A 339 1.30 2.76 32.34
N ARG A 340 1.07 3.16 31.09
CA ARG A 340 1.78 2.65 29.91
C ARG A 340 2.16 3.76 28.91
N ILE A 341 3.34 3.59 28.32
CA ILE A 341 3.87 4.37 27.20
C ILE A 341 4.37 3.36 26.17
N GLU A 342 3.64 3.17 25.07
CA GLU A 342 3.89 2.12 24.09
C GLU A 342 4.34 2.71 22.75
N ILE A 343 5.55 2.35 22.30
CA ILE A 343 6.16 2.89 21.07
C ILE A 343 5.82 1.97 19.91
N ILE A 344 5.23 2.53 18.86
CA ILE A 344 4.67 1.82 17.71
C ILE A 344 5.25 2.41 16.43
N ASP A 345 5.63 1.58 15.45
CA ASP A 345 5.96 2.02 14.09
C ASP A 345 4.78 1.64 13.18
N LEU A 346 4.24 2.64 12.46
CA LEU A 346 3.05 2.50 11.63
C LEU A 346 3.41 2.42 10.14
N LYS A 347 4.64 2.03 9.79
CA LYS A 347 4.89 1.45 8.46
C LYS A 347 3.87 0.33 8.19
N PRO A 348 3.36 0.19 6.96
CA PRO A 348 2.71 -1.05 6.56
C PRO A 348 3.64 -2.23 6.87
N GLN A 349 3.10 -3.31 7.45
CA GLN A 349 3.84 -4.57 7.48
C GLN A 349 4.14 -4.99 6.04
N ALA A 350 5.39 -5.37 5.78
CA ALA A 350 5.78 -5.92 4.50
C ALA A 350 4.96 -7.19 4.22
N LYS A 351 4.54 -7.39 2.97
CA LYS A 351 3.75 -8.55 2.56
C LYS A 351 4.42 -9.36 1.47
N ILE A 352 3.98 -10.62 1.35
CA ILE A 352 4.25 -11.46 0.19
C ILE A 352 3.06 -11.37 -0.76
N SER A 353 3.19 -10.60 -1.84
CA SER A 353 2.22 -10.59 -2.93
C SER A 353 2.50 -11.79 -3.84
N ILE A 354 1.61 -12.78 -3.81
CA ILE A 354 1.62 -13.91 -4.75
C ILE A 354 0.96 -13.44 -6.05
N ILE A 355 1.73 -13.28 -7.12
CA ILE A 355 1.31 -12.58 -8.34
C ILE A 355 1.35 -13.52 -9.54
N GLY A 356 0.20 -13.70 -10.21
CA GLY A 356 0.15 -14.31 -11.53
C GLY A 356 0.53 -13.29 -12.62
N VAL A 357 1.38 -13.70 -13.58
CA VAL A 357 1.79 -12.82 -14.70
C VAL A 357 0.95 -13.01 -15.98
N GLY A 358 -0.08 -13.84 -15.93
CA GLY A 358 -0.77 -14.31 -17.13
C GLY A 358 -0.08 -15.54 -17.74
N PRO A 359 -0.57 -16.05 -18.87
CA PRO A 359 -0.16 -17.36 -19.39
C PRO A 359 1.09 -17.32 -20.28
N GLY A 360 1.56 -16.14 -20.67
CA GLY A 360 2.58 -15.99 -21.70
C GLY A 360 3.04 -14.56 -21.90
N ASP A 361 2.34 -13.81 -22.75
CA ASP A 361 2.72 -12.45 -23.16
C ASP A 361 2.38 -11.37 -22.13
N THR A 362 3.10 -10.25 -22.21
CA THR A 362 3.16 -9.21 -21.17
C THR A 362 1.93 -8.30 -21.11
N ASP A 363 1.12 -8.28 -22.17
CA ASP A 363 -0.15 -7.57 -22.28
C ASP A 363 -1.33 -8.33 -21.65
N LEU A 364 -1.15 -9.63 -21.33
CA LEU A 364 -2.12 -10.45 -20.58
C LEU A 364 -1.98 -10.31 -19.05
N LEU A 365 -1.11 -9.42 -18.58
CA LEU A 365 -0.83 -9.16 -17.17
C LEU A 365 -1.82 -8.11 -16.60
N THR A 366 -2.35 -8.34 -15.40
CA THR A 366 -3.43 -7.50 -14.85
C THR A 366 -2.92 -6.16 -14.29
N LEU A 367 -3.77 -5.13 -14.25
CA LEU A 367 -3.39 -3.83 -13.67
C LEU A 367 -3.01 -3.95 -12.17
N GLU A 368 -3.61 -4.89 -11.44
CA GLU A 368 -3.20 -5.15 -10.06
C GLU A 368 -1.88 -5.93 -9.98
N ALA A 369 -1.56 -6.80 -10.94
CA ALA A 369 -0.23 -7.40 -11.04
C ALA A 369 0.85 -6.34 -11.32
N LEU A 370 0.58 -5.36 -12.20
CA LEU A 370 1.48 -4.19 -12.36
C LEU A 370 1.64 -3.41 -11.05
N SER A 371 0.54 -3.16 -10.34
CA SER A 371 0.53 -2.44 -9.06
C SER A 371 1.35 -3.19 -7.99
N ALA A 372 1.12 -4.48 -7.80
CA ALA A 372 1.82 -5.32 -6.83
C ALA A 372 3.30 -5.52 -7.19
N LEU A 373 3.64 -5.71 -8.47
CA LEU A 373 5.03 -5.75 -8.92
C LEU A 373 5.73 -4.41 -8.71
N ALA A 374 5.03 -3.28 -8.83
CA ALA A 374 5.57 -1.96 -8.51
C ALA A 374 5.81 -1.78 -6.99
N ARG A 375 4.89 -2.26 -6.14
CA ARG A 375 5.00 -2.27 -4.66
C ARG A 375 6.14 -3.14 -4.13
N ALA A 376 6.51 -4.21 -4.84
CA ALA A 376 7.52 -5.15 -4.37
C ALA A 376 8.95 -4.59 -4.39
N ASP A 377 9.73 -4.90 -3.35
CA ASP A 377 11.14 -4.51 -3.21
C ASP A 377 12.09 -5.64 -3.67
N VAL A 378 11.69 -6.89 -3.46
CA VAL A 378 12.45 -8.11 -3.80
C VAL A 378 11.54 -9.14 -4.49
N LEU A 379 12.15 -10.05 -5.25
CA LEU A 379 11.43 -11.03 -6.06
C LEU A 379 11.69 -12.47 -5.56
N VAL A 380 10.71 -13.35 -5.73
CA VAL A 380 10.87 -14.81 -5.78
C VAL A 380 10.28 -15.23 -7.13
N ALA A 381 11.13 -15.27 -8.15
CA ALA A 381 10.71 -15.28 -9.55
C ALA A 381 11.41 -16.38 -10.36
N PRO A 382 10.68 -17.14 -11.19
CA PRO A 382 11.26 -18.03 -12.19
C PRO A 382 12.20 -17.29 -13.16
N ALA A 383 13.30 -17.92 -13.57
CA ALA A 383 14.32 -17.24 -14.37
C ALA A 383 13.82 -16.79 -15.77
N ASP A 384 12.85 -17.49 -16.34
CA ASP A 384 12.18 -17.16 -17.60
C ASP A 384 11.17 -15.99 -17.45
N ILE A 385 10.37 -15.98 -16.37
CA ILE A 385 9.53 -14.83 -15.99
C ILE A 385 10.41 -13.60 -15.75
N ALA A 386 11.46 -13.74 -14.93
CA ALA A 386 12.37 -12.65 -14.61
C ALA A 386 13.01 -12.01 -15.86
N LYS A 387 13.32 -12.84 -16.88
CA LYS A 387 13.79 -12.37 -18.17
C LYS A 387 12.69 -11.68 -19.00
N ARG A 388 11.53 -12.33 -19.16
CA ARG A 388 10.44 -11.85 -20.04
C ARG A 388 9.80 -10.56 -19.52
N PHE A 389 9.52 -10.50 -18.22
CA PHE A 389 8.85 -9.37 -17.57
C PHE A 389 9.86 -8.32 -17.02
N SER A 390 11.14 -8.44 -17.37
CA SER A 390 12.24 -7.58 -16.90
C SER A 390 11.96 -6.06 -16.97
N HIS A 391 11.20 -5.60 -17.97
CA HIS A 391 10.77 -4.20 -18.08
C HIS A 391 9.96 -3.71 -16.85
N TYR A 392 9.08 -4.55 -16.31
CA TYR A 392 8.21 -4.24 -15.17
C TYR A 392 8.89 -4.55 -13.82
N LEU A 393 9.82 -5.51 -13.82
CA LEU A 393 10.55 -5.94 -12.64
C LEU A 393 11.74 -5.03 -12.30
N GLY A 394 12.37 -4.44 -13.32
CA GLY A 394 13.56 -3.60 -13.15
C GLY A 394 14.73 -4.36 -12.50
N ASN A 395 15.53 -3.64 -11.71
CA ASN A 395 16.74 -4.17 -11.09
C ASN A 395 16.49 -4.81 -9.69
N LYS A 396 15.27 -5.29 -9.42
CA LYS A 396 14.91 -5.86 -8.11
C LYS A 396 15.61 -7.20 -7.88
N PRO A 397 16.22 -7.45 -6.70
CA PRO A 397 16.96 -8.68 -6.45
C PRO A 397 16.01 -9.88 -6.37
N ASN A 398 16.35 -10.95 -7.08
CA ASN A 398 15.63 -12.23 -7.02
C ASN A 398 16.26 -13.14 -5.96
N LEU A 399 15.49 -13.51 -4.93
CA LEU A 399 15.96 -14.28 -3.78
C LEU A 399 16.25 -15.75 -4.14
N PHE A 400 15.41 -16.34 -5.00
CA PHE A 400 15.54 -17.67 -5.60
C PHE A 400 14.45 -17.92 -6.65
N ASP A 401 14.66 -18.91 -7.53
CA ASP A 401 13.67 -19.40 -8.50
C ASP A 401 12.78 -20.50 -7.84
N PRO A 402 11.46 -20.29 -7.72
CA PRO A 402 10.55 -21.25 -7.08
C PRO A 402 10.22 -22.48 -7.93
N LEU A 403 10.42 -22.46 -9.26
CA LEU A 403 10.19 -23.64 -10.11
C LEU A 403 11.22 -24.73 -9.83
N GLN A 404 12.46 -24.37 -9.48
CA GLN A 404 13.48 -25.35 -9.10
C GLN A 404 13.03 -26.17 -7.87
N LEU A 405 12.20 -25.59 -7.00
CA LEU A 405 11.63 -26.24 -5.81
C LEU A 405 10.37 -27.07 -6.10
N ILE A 406 10.05 -27.33 -7.38
CA ILE A 406 9.05 -28.32 -7.80
C ILE A 406 9.73 -29.69 -7.91
N LYS A 407 9.21 -30.71 -7.22
CA LYS A 407 9.81 -32.06 -7.13
C LYS A 407 10.16 -32.70 -8.49
N HIS A 408 9.38 -32.43 -9.55
CA HIS A 408 9.65 -32.97 -10.89
C HIS A 408 10.78 -32.22 -11.63
N ILE A 409 11.00 -30.94 -11.31
CA ILE A 409 12.07 -30.09 -11.87
C ILE A 409 13.36 -30.37 -11.13
N TYR A 410 13.33 -30.38 -9.79
CA TYR A 410 14.46 -30.77 -8.94
C TYR A 410 15.05 -32.14 -9.33
N ARG A 411 14.20 -33.13 -9.67
CA ARG A 411 14.66 -34.46 -10.15
C ARG A 411 15.47 -34.41 -11.45
N LYS A 412 15.32 -33.38 -12.29
CA LYS A 412 16.15 -33.24 -13.51
C LYS A 412 17.60 -32.87 -13.17
N ALA A 413 17.81 -32.11 -12.09
CA ALA A 413 19.13 -31.77 -11.56
C ALA A 413 19.68 -32.87 -10.66
N HIS A 414 18.79 -33.61 -9.98
CA HIS A 414 19.12 -34.66 -9.00
C HIS A 414 18.46 -36.02 -9.35
N PRO A 415 18.87 -36.67 -10.46
CA PRO A 415 18.33 -37.96 -10.88
C PRO A 415 18.73 -39.13 -9.97
N GLU A 416 19.78 -38.98 -9.17
CA GLU A 416 20.35 -39.99 -8.27
C GLU A 416 19.53 -40.25 -6.99
N LEU A 417 18.66 -39.30 -6.60
CA LEU A 417 17.96 -39.35 -5.32
C LEU A 417 16.73 -40.25 -5.35
N SER A 418 16.52 -41.03 -4.27
CA SER A 418 15.24 -41.71 -4.08
C SER A 418 14.09 -40.71 -3.91
N ALA A 419 12.86 -41.15 -4.16
CA ALA A 419 11.68 -40.31 -4.01
C ALA A 419 11.51 -39.73 -2.58
N LYS A 420 12.06 -40.40 -1.55
CA LYS A 420 12.03 -39.94 -0.15
C LYS A 420 13.10 -38.88 0.12
N GLU A 421 14.31 -39.09 -0.35
CA GLU A 421 15.43 -38.14 -0.17
C GLU A 421 15.17 -36.85 -0.93
N LEU A 422 14.72 -36.94 -2.19
CA LEU A 422 14.33 -35.80 -3.00
C LEU A 422 13.17 -35.01 -2.36
N ALA A 423 12.17 -35.71 -1.79
CA ALA A 423 11.08 -35.05 -1.10
C ALA A 423 11.55 -34.29 0.16
N LYS A 424 12.58 -34.80 0.86
CA LYS A 424 13.20 -34.12 2.00
C LYS A 424 14.05 -32.93 1.57
N GLN A 425 14.94 -33.09 0.59
CA GLN A 425 15.82 -32.00 0.14
C GLN A 425 15.03 -30.81 -0.43
N VAL A 426 13.95 -31.07 -1.19
CA VAL A 426 13.04 -30.00 -1.65
C VAL A 426 12.35 -29.27 -0.50
N ASP A 427 12.08 -29.94 0.62
CA ASP A 427 11.51 -29.33 1.83
C ASP A 427 12.55 -28.53 2.63
N ASP A 428 13.79 -29.03 2.71
CA ASP A 428 14.90 -28.35 3.36
C ASP A 428 15.33 -27.09 2.57
N GLU A 429 15.39 -27.14 1.23
CA GLU A 429 15.61 -25.97 0.36
C GLU A 429 14.48 -24.93 0.45
N ARG A 430 13.22 -25.38 0.59
CA ARG A 430 12.10 -24.46 0.84
C ARG A 430 12.27 -23.71 2.15
N LYS A 431 12.75 -24.35 3.22
CA LYS A 431 13.05 -23.66 4.50
C LYS A 431 14.15 -22.60 4.32
N VAL A 432 15.18 -22.87 3.51
CA VAL A 432 16.20 -21.86 3.14
C VAL A 432 15.55 -20.69 2.38
N GLY A 433 14.63 -20.96 1.47
CA GLY A 433 13.81 -19.94 0.80
C GLY A 433 12.95 -19.11 1.77
N VAL A 434 12.29 -19.77 2.73
CA VAL A 434 11.48 -19.12 3.80
C VAL A 434 12.34 -18.19 4.64
N VAL A 435 13.56 -18.60 5.03
CA VAL A 435 14.48 -17.74 5.80
C VAL A 435 14.85 -16.47 5.03
N LYS A 436 15.13 -16.57 3.72
CA LYS A 436 15.39 -15.38 2.88
C LYS A 436 14.18 -14.45 2.80
N ILE A 437 12.98 -15.01 2.69
CA ILE A 437 11.72 -14.24 2.63
C ILE A 437 11.46 -13.57 3.98
N ARG A 438 11.58 -14.30 5.10
CA ARG A 438 11.45 -13.76 6.46
C ARG A 438 12.40 -12.59 6.69
N GLN A 439 13.69 -12.75 6.38
CA GLN A 439 14.66 -11.65 6.47
C GLN A 439 14.24 -10.42 5.65
N ALA A 440 13.69 -10.59 4.44
CA ALA A 440 13.20 -9.46 3.65
C ALA A 440 12.03 -8.74 4.35
N LEU A 441 11.06 -9.49 4.88
CA LEU A 441 9.93 -8.91 5.63
C LEU A 441 10.38 -8.20 6.91
N ASP A 442 11.34 -8.78 7.65
CA ASP A 442 11.95 -8.19 8.86
C ASP A 442 12.73 -6.90 8.53
N GLU A 443 13.35 -6.84 7.34
CA GLU A 443 13.96 -5.62 6.77
C GLU A 443 12.93 -4.61 6.21
N GLY A 444 11.63 -4.91 6.29
CA GLY A 444 10.53 -4.06 5.83
C GLY A 444 10.28 -4.07 4.31
N LYS A 445 10.78 -5.10 3.60
CA LYS A 445 10.74 -5.21 2.13
C LYS A 445 9.60 -6.12 1.66
N ASN A 446 8.79 -5.62 0.75
CA ASN A 446 7.70 -6.37 0.13
C ASN A 446 8.24 -7.40 -0.87
N VAL A 447 7.65 -8.59 -0.89
CA VAL A 447 8.12 -9.74 -1.68
C VAL A 447 7.11 -10.07 -2.77
N ALA A 448 7.50 -9.94 -4.04
CA ALA A 448 6.73 -10.48 -5.15
C ALA A 448 7.07 -11.97 -5.34
N PHE A 449 6.18 -12.88 -4.96
CA PHE A 449 6.28 -14.29 -5.33
C PHE A 449 5.55 -14.48 -6.66
N ILE A 450 6.28 -14.76 -7.74
CA ILE A 450 5.74 -14.66 -9.10
C ILE A 450 5.48 -16.05 -9.70
N ASP A 451 4.25 -16.26 -10.19
CA ASP A 451 3.79 -17.52 -10.79
C ASP A 451 3.31 -17.30 -12.25
N TRP A 452 3.47 -18.34 -13.08
CA TRP A 452 2.88 -18.41 -14.42
C TRP A 452 1.37 -18.69 -14.33
N GLY A 453 0.57 -18.07 -15.21
CA GLY A 453 -0.89 -18.21 -15.23
C GLY A 453 -1.53 -17.54 -14.02
N ASP A 454 -2.56 -18.19 -13.45
CA ASP A 454 -3.15 -17.81 -12.17
C ASP A 454 -2.52 -18.63 -11.02
N PRO A 455 -2.07 -18.03 -9.90
CA PRO A 455 -1.34 -18.77 -8.86
C PRO A 455 -2.17 -19.85 -8.15
N LEU A 456 -3.50 -19.75 -8.16
CA LEU A 456 -4.39 -20.72 -7.51
C LEU A 456 -4.74 -21.89 -8.43
N ILE A 457 -4.54 -21.76 -9.74
CA ILE A 457 -4.72 -22.85 -10.72
C ILE A 457 -3.38 -23.56 -10.95
N TYR A 458 -3.06 -24.47 -10.03
CA TYR A 458 -1.83 -25.31 -10.04
C TYR A 458 -0.50 -24.53 -9.94
N GLY A 459 -0.47 -23.29 -9.44
CA GLY A 459 0.75 -22.49 -9.27
C GLY A 459 1.86 -23.15 -8.43
N SER A 460 3.08 -22.63 -8.55
CA SER A 460 4.26 -23.09 -7.80
C SER A 460 4.29 -22.56 -6.37
N SER A 461 3.68 -21.41 -6.12
CA SER A 461 3.58 -20.73 -4.82
C SER A 461 2.86 -21.54 -3.73
N ARG A 462 2.06 -22.54 -4.11
CA ARG A 462 1.16 -23.32 -3.21
C ARG A 462 1.74 -23.79 -1.87
N TRP A 463 3.06 -23.97 -1.78
CA TRP A 463 3.73 -24.42 -0.56
C TRP A 463 4.03 -23.31 0.46
N ILE A 464 3.97 -22.03 0.05
CA ILE A 464 4.31 -20.88 0.91
C ILE A 464 3.33 -20.73 2.08
N ARG A 465 2.06 -21.10 1.88
CA ARG A 465 0.99 -21.10 2.90
C ARG A 465 1.21 -22.07 4.07
N HIS A 466 2.26 -22.90 4.04
CA HIS A 466 2.67 -23.70 5.21
C HIS A 466 3.63 -22.97 6.16
N TYR A 467 4.12 -21.78 5.78
CA TYR A 467 5.19 -21.05 6.48
C TYR A 467 4.86 -19.57 6.79
N PHE A 468 3.72 -19.08 6.30
CA PHE A 468 3.24 -17.71 6.44
C PHE A 468 1.72 -17.72 6.62
N SER A 469 1.19 -16.84 7.47
CA SER A 469 -0.25 -16.73 7.72
C SER A 469 -0.95 -15.86 6.67
N ASP A 470 -2.27 -16.03 6.50
CA ASP A 470 -3.01 -15.38 5.41
C ASP A 470 -3.10 -13.85 5.53
N ASP A 471 -2.73 -13.26 6.67
CA ASP A 471 -2.54 -11.81 6.84
C ASP A 471 -1.20 -11.31 6.27
N GLU A 472 -0.17 -12.16 6.21
CA GLU A 472 1.14 -11.86 5.58
C GLU A 472 1.09 -12.00 4.05
N LEU A 473 0.10 -12.75 3.54
CA LEU A 473 -0.03 -13.11 2.14
C LEU A 473 -1.10 -12.27 1.44
N GLU A 474 -0.72 -11.69 0.30
CA GLU A 474 -1.66 -11.17 -0.70
C GLU A 474 -1.69 -12.13 -1.90
N THR A 475 -2.78 -12.21 -2.64
CA THR A 475 -2.84 -13.01 -3.88
C THR A 475 -3.53 -12.21 -4.98
N VAL A 476 -2.77 -11.95 -6.04
CA VAL A 476 -3.22 -11.18 -7.20
C VAL A 476 -3.60 -12.15 -8.31
N PRO A 477 -4.89 -12.24 -8.67
CA PRO A 477 -5.37 -13.15 -9.70
C PRO A 477 -4.95 -12.70 -11.11
N ALA A 478 -4.89 -13.64 -12.03
CA ALA A 478 -4.45 -13.40 -13.39
C ALA A 478 -5.17 -14.28 -14.43
N LEU A 479 -4.88 -14.05 -15.71
CA LEU A 479 -5.37 -14.90 -16.79
C LEU A 479 -4.65 -16.26 -16.76
N SER A 480 -5.40 -17.34 -16.57
CA SER A 480 -4.87 -18.69 -16.71
C SER A 480 -4.69 -19.05 -18.19
N SER A 481 -3.80 -19.99 -18.48
CA SER A 481 -3.64 -20.55 -19.83
C SER A 481 -4.91 -21.27 -20.31
N PHE A 482 -5.78 -21.68 -19.39
CA PHE A 482 -7.18 -22.05 -19.68
C PHE A 482 -7.94 -20.92 -20.38
N ASN A 483 -7.94 -19.69 -19.83
CA ASN A 483 -8.67 -18.55 -20.42
C ASN A 483 -8.17 -18.23 -21.84
N ALA A 484 -6.86 -18.23 -22.06
CA ALA A 484 -6.28 -18.04 -23.39
C ALA A 484 -6.62 -19.18 -24.35
N ALA A 485 -6.52 -20.44 -23.91
CA ALA A 485 -6.86 -21.60 -24.72
C ALA A 485 -8.34 -21.64 -25.10
N ASN A 486 -9.24 -21.22 -24.20
CA ASN A 486 -10.66 -21.05 -24.49
C ASN A 486 -10.89 -20.02 -25.60
N ALA A 487 -10.17 -18.89 -25.55
CA ALA A 487 -10.22 -17.85 -26.57
C ALA A 487 -9.67 -18.34 -27.94
N MET A 488 -8.65 -19.21 -27.96
CA MET A 488 -8.19 -19.87 -29.18
C MET A 488 -9.21 -20.90 -29.72
N ILE A 489 -9.87 -21.65 -28.82
CA ILE A 489 -10.88 -22.64 -29.17
C ILE A 489 -12.14 -22.01 -29.79
N GLN A 490 -12.43 -20.73 -29.55
CA GLN A 490 -13.53 -20.00 -30.21
C GLN A 490 -14.88 -20.75 -30.14
N ARG A 491 -15.18 -21.35 -28.98
CA ARG A 491 -16.43 -22.07 -28.66
C ARG A 491 -16.81 -21.85 -27.21
N ASP A 492 -18.11 -22.00 -26.95
CA ASP A 492 -18.61 -22.11 -25.59
C ASP A 492 -18.35 -23.52 -25.06
N ILE A 493 -17.21 -23.68 -24.40
CA ILE A 493 -16.83 -24.89 -23.66
C ILE A 493 -17.75 -25.19 -22.47
N GLY A 494 -18.45 -24.18 -21.95
CA GLY A 494 -19.32 -24.24 -20.77
C GLY A 494 -20.76 -24.62 -21.11
N ALA A 495 -21.10 -24.65 -22.40
CA ALA A 495 -22.37 -25.16 -22.93
C ALA A 495 -22.64 -26.64 -22.60
N GLY A 496 -21.73 -27.32 -21.89
CA GLY A 496 -21.99 -28.56 -21.15
C GLY A 496 -23.10 -28.45 -20.11
N GLY A 497 -23.07 -27.35 -19.35
CA GLY A 497 -23.60 -27.27 -18.00
C GLY A 497 -22.47 -27.28 -16.96
N SER A 498 -21.38 -28.00 -17.22
CA SER A 498 -20.13 -27.91 -16.45
C SER A 498 -18.85 -27.93 -17.32
N ILE A 499 -17.72 -27.61 -16.67
CA ILE A 499 -16.37 -27.74 -17.22
C ILE A 499 -15.51 -28.34 -16.10
N VAL A 500 -14.81 -29.43 -16.38
CA VAL A 500 -13.92 -30.06 -15.39
C VAL A 500 -12.46 -29.74 -15.73
N ILE A 501 -11.84 -28.90 -14.90
CA ILE A 501 -10.40 -28.63 -14.95
C ILE A 501 -9.67 -29.69 -14.13
N THR A 502 -8.70 -30.36 -14.73
CA THR A 502 -7.94 -31.45 -14.12
C THR A 502 -6.49 -31.50 -14.61
N MET A 503 -5.71 -32.44 -14.08
CA MET A 503 -4.36 -32.79 -14.53
C MET A 503 -4.13 -34.31 -14.42
N PRO A 504 -3.10 -34.90 -15.06
CA PRO A 504 -2.92 -36.36 -15.10
C PRO A 504 -2.87 -37.07 -13.75
N SER A 505 -2.41 -36.43 -12.67
CA SER A 505 -2.45 -37.01 -11.33
C SER A 505 -3.88 -37.11 -10.80
N GLY A 506 -4.70 -36.06 -10.95
CA GLY A 506 -6.11 -36.07 -10.55
C GLY A 506 -6.93 -37.15 -11.26
N LEU A 507 -6.72 -37.34 -12.57
CA LEU A 507 -7.34 -38.44 -13.32
C LEU A 507 -6.81 -39.83 -12.92
N LYS A 508 -5.59 -39.94 -12.40
CA LYS A 508 -5.02 -41.20 -11.88
C LYS A 508 -5.55 -41.53 -10.49
N GLU A 509 -5.66 -40.53 -9.62
CA GLU A 509 -6.10 -40.58 -8.21
C GLU A 509 -7.63 -40.73 -8.08
N HIS A 510 -8.41 -40.09 -8.96
CA HIS A 510 -9.86 -40.16 -9.01
C HIS A 510 -10.34 -40.67 -10.38
N PRO A 511 -10.25 -42.00 -10.67
CA PRO A 511 -10.65 -42.56 -11.96
C PRO A 511 -12.07 -42.14 -12.38
N GLN A 512 -13.03 -42.24 -11.47
CA GLN A 512 -14.48 -42.03 -11.68
C GLN A 512 -14.84 -40.65 -12.23
N LEU A 513 -13.93 -39.67 -12.12
CA LEU A 513 -14.11 -38.36 -12.72
C LEU A 513 -14.17 -38.44 -14.25
N LEU A 514 -13.49 -39.42 -14.86
CA LEU A 514 -13.49 -39.58 -16.31
C LEU A 514 -14.83 -40.11 -16.83
N GLU A 515 -15.39 -41.11 -16.16
CA GLU A 515 -16.72 -41.65 -16.48
C GLU A 515 -17.81 -40.61 -16.26
N ALA A 516 -17.82 -39.91 -15.12
CA ALA A 516 -18.86 -38.91 -14.82
C ALA A 516 -18.91 -37.76 -15.84
N VAL A 517 -17.76 -37.28 -16.33
CA VAL A 517 -17.68 -36.18 -17.32
C VAL A 517 -18.05 -36.66 -18.73
N ALA A 518 -17.85 -37.95 -19.03
CA ALA A 518 -18.32 -38.54 -20.28
C ALA A 518 -19.84 -38.75 -20.27
N GLU A 519 -20.40 -39.20 -19.14
CA GLU A 519 -21.84 -39.42 -18.96
C GLU A 519 -22.66 -38.12 -19.05
N SER A 520 -22.15 -36.99 -18.55
CA SER A 520 -22.77 -35.67 -18.73
C SER A 520 -22.50 -35.03 -20.10
N GLY A 521 -21.50 -35.53 -20.84
CA GLY A 521 -21.03 -34.93 -22.08
C GLY A 521 -20.47 -33.51 -21.88
N ASP A 522 -19.88 -33.24 -20.72
CA ASP A 522 -19.23 -31.96 -20.38
C ASP A 522 -17.83 -31.84 -21.00
N THR A 523 -17.23 -30.65 -20.90
CA THR A 523 -15.86 -30.42 -21.37
C THR A 523 -14.84 -30.74 -20.28
N LEU A 524 -13.94 -31.69 -20.56
CA LEU A 524 -12.76 -31.98 -19.73
C LEU A 524 -11.56 -31.15 -20.22
N ALA A 525 -10.96 -30.32 -19.36
CA ALA A 525 -9.77 -29.53 -19.66
C ALA A 525 -8.57 -30.01 -18.82
N ILE A 526 -7.55 -30.58 -19.47
CA ILE A 526 -6.42 -31.25 -18.83
C ILE A 526 -5.16 -30.37 -18.93
N PHE A 527 -4.73 -29.83 -17.79
CA PHE A 527 -3.44 -29.15 -17.62
C PHE A 527 -2.29 -30.16 -17.54
N MET A 528 -1.09 -29.75 -17.98
CA MET A 528 0.15 -30.53 -17.84
C MET A 528 0.04 -31.97 -18.40
N GLY A 529 -0.75 -32.16 -19.45
CA GLY A 529 -1.13 -33.50 -19.94
C GLY A 529 -0.37 -34.03 -21.14
N LEU A 530 0.45 -33.21 -21.82
CA LEU A 530 0.94 -33.50 -23.18
C LEU A 530 1.76 -34.80 -23.33
N LYS A 531 2.43 -35.28 -22.27
CA LYS A 531 3.20 -36.53 -22.30
C LYS A 531 2.40 -37.71 -21.74
N GLU A 532 1.74 -37.46 -20.62
CA GLU A 532 0.99 -38.42 -19.83
C GLU A 532 -0.30 -38.87 -20.53
N PHE A 533 -0.81 -38.12 -21.51
CA PHE A 533 -2.02 -38.48 -22.25
C PHE A 533 -1.92 -39.84 -22.95
N GLN A 534 -0.72 -40.27 -23.41
CA GLN A 534 -0.53 -41.62 -23.94
C GLN A 534 -0.74 -42.70 -22.87
N GLU A 535 -0.38 -42.45 -21.61
CA GLU A 535 -0.62 -43.38 -20.49
C GLU A 535 -2.10 -43.40 -20.07
N LEU A 536 -2.79 -42.26 -20.22
CA LEU A 536 -4.22 -42.12 -19.89
C LEU A 536 -5.12 -42.68 -20.99
N LYS A 537 -4.67 -42.70 -22.25
CA LYS A 537 -5.43 -43.12 -23.43
C LYS A 537 -6.24 -44.43 -23.26
N PRO A 538 -5.71 -45.52 -22.64
CA PRO A 538 -6.47 -46.75 -22.43
C PRO A 538 -7.62 -46.65 -21.41
N ARG A 539 -7.72 -45.54 -20.67
CA ARG A 539 -8.93 -45.17 -19.90
C ARG A 539 -9.93 -44.46 -20.80
N PHE A 540 -9.50 -43.39 -21.49
CA PHE A 540 -10.36 -42.65 -22.43
C PHE A 540 -11.02 -43.56 -23.48
N ASP A 541 -10.29 -44.55 -24.01
CA ASP A 541 -10.81 -45.53 -24.99
C ASP A 541 -11.87 -46.52 -24.45
N ARG A 542 -12.13 -46.53 -23.13
CA ARG A 542 -13.21 -47.30 -22.49
C ARG A 542 -14.45 -46.45 -22.20
N THR A 543 -14.30 -45.14 -22.25
CA THR A 543 -15.22 -44.17 -21.64
C THR A 543 -15.78 -43.19 -22.67
N TYR A 544 -15.04 -42.90 -23.73
CA TYR A 544 -15.40 -42.00 -24.82
C TYR A 544 -15.37 -42.73 -26.18
N ALA A 545 -16.24 -42.32 -27.11
CA ALA A 545 -16.19 -42.79 -28.49
C ALA A 545 -14.88 -42.35 -29.18
N ALA A 546 -14.36 -43.15 -30.12
CA ALA A 546 -13.04 -42.90 -30.72
C ALA A 546 -12.99 -41.60 -31.56
N ASP A 547 -14.13 -41.17 -32.09
CA ASP A 547 -14.34 -39.92 -32.84
C ASP A 547 -14.65 -38.70 -31.94
N THR A 548 -14.71 -38.87 -30.61
CA THR A 548 -14.89 -37.76 -29.65
C THR A 548 -13.92 -36.62 -29.97
N PRO A 549 -14.40 -35.37 -30.11
CA PRO A 549 -13.56 -34.23 -30.40
C PRO A 549 -12.49 -34.00 -29.31
N VAL A 550 -11.29 -33.65 -29.76
CA VAL A 550 -10.18 -33.22 -28.93
C VAL A 550 -9.60 -31.92 -29.50
N ALA A 551 -9.35 -30.95 -28.63
CA ALA A 551 -8.58 -29.76 -28.97
C ALA A 551 -7.28 -29.75 -28.17
N LEU A 552 -6.15 -29.84 -28.88
CA LEU A 552 -4.81 -29.68 -28.32
C LEU A 552 -4.41 -28.21 -28.49
N VAL A 553 -4.14 -27.52 -27.39
CA VAL A 553 -3.78 -26.10 -27.42
C VAL A 553 -2.38 -25.93 -26.85
N PHE A 554 -1.46 -25.46 -27.69
CA PHE A 554 -0.05 -25.27 -27.38
C PHE A 554 0.24 -23.78 -27.17
N SER A 555 1.07 -23.46 -26.17
CA SER A 555 1.59 -22.10 -25.88
C SER A 555 0.52 -20.99 -25.90
N ALA A 556 -0.66 -21.26 -25.33
CA ALA A 556 -1.81 -20.35 -25.41
C ALA A 556 -1.53 -18.97 -24.78
N GLY A 557 -1.72 -17.89 -25.54
CA GLY A 557 -1.36 -16.54 -25.09
C GLY A 557 0.14 -16.25 -25.17
N MET A 558 0.86 -16.91 -26.09
CA MET A 558 2.25 -16.62 -26.46
C MET A 558 2.33 -16.43 -27.99
N ALA A 559 2.13 -15.20 -28.45
CA ALA A 559 2.04 -14.81 -29.86
C ALA A 559 3.23 -15.32 -30.69
N GLY A 560 2.94 -15.83 -31.88
CA GLY A 560 3.92 -16.44 -32.77
C GLY A 560 4.35 -17.86 -32.39
N SER A 561 3.97 -18.36 -31.21
CA SER A 561 4.18 -19.76 -30.80
C SER A 561 2.88 -20.51 -30.46
N GLU A 562 1.80 -19.79 -30.18
CA GLU A 562 0.49 -20.38 -29.89
C GLU A 562 -0.08 -21.16 -31.08
N ARG A 563 -0.70 -22.32 -30.83
CA ARG A 563 -1.31 -23.14 -31.87
C ARG A 563 -2.44 -24.03 -31.35
N LEU A 564 -3.50 -24.15 -32.14
CA LEU A 564 -4.63 -25.05 -31.89
C LEU A 564 -4.63 -26.18 -32.93
N VAL A 565 -4.62 -27.43 -32.46
CA VAL A 565 -4.88 -28.62 -33.29
C VAL A 565 -6.24 -29.18 -32.89
N ARG A 566 -7.20 -29.19 -33.82
CA ARG A 566 -8.48 -29.89 -33.68
C ARG A 566 -8.33 -31.29 -34.26
N THR A 567 -8.68 -32.29 -33.47
CA THR A 567 -8.47 -33.70 -33.80
C THR A 567 -9.54 -34.56 -33.12
N THR A 568 -9.43 -35.88 -33.21
CA THR A 568 -10.29 -36.84 -32.51
C THR A 568 -9.52 -37.59 -31.44
N LEU A 569 -10.19 -38.18 -30.45
CA LEU A 569 -9.55 -39.02 -29.43
C LEU A 569 -8.67 -40.11 -30.08
N LYS A 570 -9.15 -40.75 -31.15
CA LYS A 570 -8.40 -41.73 -31.96
C LYS A 570 -7.04 -41.22 -32.43
N GLN A 571 -6.94 -39.96 -32.83
CA GLN A 571 -5.75 -39.36 -33.45
C GLN A 571 -4.87 -38.57 -32.47
N ALA A 572 -5.45 -38.03 -31.39
CA ALA A 572 -4.80 -37.10 -30.47
C ALA A 572 -3.44 -37.58 -29.91
N VAL A 573 -3.26 -38.88 -29.69
CA VAL A 573 -1.99 -39.45 -29.23
C VAL A 573 -0.89 -39.39 -30.29
N ASP A 574 -1.22 -39.50 -31.57
CA ASP A 574 -0.23 -39.44 -32.65
C ASP A 574 0.10 -38.00 -33.06
N GLU A 575 -0.89 -37.08 -32.99
CA GLU A 575 -0.65 -35.63 -33.02
C GLU A 575 0.34 -35.23 -31.90
N LEU A 576 0.07 -35.63 -30.64
CA LEU A 576 0.94 -35.37 -29.48
C LEU A 576 2.32 -36.02 -29.57
N LYS A 577 2.51 -37.08 -30.37
CA LYS A 577 3.84 -37.64 -30.67
C LYS A 577 4.58 -36.78 -31.70
N ALA A 578 3.91 -36.39 -32.78
CA ALA A 578 4.48 -35.61 -33.87
C ALA A 578 4.85 -34.17 -33.46
N ASP A 579 4.10 -33.58 -32.53
CA ASP A 579 4.28 -32.18 -32.13
C ASP A 579 5.66 -31.90 -31.46
N PRO A 580 6.39 -30.82 -31.80
CA PRO A 580 7.62 -30.48 -31.07
C PRO A 580 7.37 -30.01 -29.62
N GLU A 581 6.19 -29.45 -29.30
CA GLU A 581 5.91 -28.95 -27.95
C GLU A 581 5.38 -30.08 -27.04
N LYS A 582 6.00 -30.21 -25.86
CA LYS A 582 5.79 -31.34 -24.92
C LYS A 582 5.54 -30.91 -23.47
N PHE A 583 5.48 -29.61 -23.19
CA PHE A 583 5.31 -29.04 -21.85
C PHE A 583 4.23 -27.95 -21.82
N LEU A 584 4.26 -27.00 -22.76
CA LEU A 584 3.37 -25.84 -22.79
C LEU A 584 2.09 -26.14 -23.56
N GLY A 585 1.11 -26.77 -22.91
CA GLY A 585 -0.22 -26.92 -23.51
C GLY A 585 -1.29 -27.58 -22.63
N LEU A 586 -2.52 -27.47 -23.12
CA LEU A 586 -3.74 -28.02 -22.54
C LEU A 586 -4.40 -28.98 -23.54
N ILE A 587 -5.06 -30.02 -23.01
CA ILE A 587 -5.84 -30.97 -23.79
C ILE A 587 -7.30 -30.84 -23.38
N TYR A 588 -8.17 -30.48 -24.32
CA TYR A 588 -9.61 -30.44 -24.11
C TYR A 588 -10.26 -31.66 -24.78
N VAL A 589 -11.14 -32.35 -24.07
CA VAL A 589 -11.88 -33.52 -24.58
C VAL A 589 -13.37 -33.33 -24.28
N GLY A 590 -14.24 -33.59 -25.26
CA GLY A 590 -15.69 -33.58 -25.05
C GLY A 590 -16.49 -33.40 -26.33
N PRO A 591 -17.74 -33.90 -26.41
CA PRO A 591 -18.56 -33.87 -27.62
C PRO A 591 -18.86 -32.44 -28.11
N ARG A 592 -18.98 -31.48 -27.18
CA ARG A 592 -19.44 -30.12 -27.49
C ARG A 592 -18.36 -29.19 -28.06
N LEU A 593 -17.09 -29.61 -28.10
CA LEU A 593 -15.95 -28.81 -28.58
C LEU A 593 -16.01 -28.41 -30.07
N ASN A 594 -16.87 -29.06 -30.87
CA ASN A 594 -17.12 -28.70 -32.27
C ASN A 594 -18.39 -27.85 -32.45
N GLN A 595 -19.42 -28.05 -31.61
CA GLN A 595 -20.71 -27.37 -31.67
C GLN A 595 -20.55 -25.85 -31.46
N ARG A 596 -21.30 -25.04 -32.20
CA ARG A 596 -21.43 -23.59 -31.94
C ARG A 596 -22.36 -23.36 -30.75
N SER A 597 -22.25 -22.22 -30.07
CA SER A 597 -23.15 -21.88 -28.94
C SER A 597 -24.64 -21.90 -29.34
N SER A 598 -24.97 -21.62 -30.60
CA SER A 598 -26.32 -21.74 -31.18
C SER A 598 -26.80 -23.18 -31.42
N GLU A 599 -25.94 -24.19 -31.23
CA GLU A 599 -26.18 -25.61 -31.50
C GLU A 599 -26.21 -26.44 -30.19
N CYS A 600 -26.11 -25.77 -29.04
CA CYS A 600 -26.05 -26.37 -27.70
C CYS A 600 -27.32 -26.12 -26.85
N GLN A 601 -28.46 -25.84 -27.48
CA GLN A 601 -29.78 -25.65 -26.83
C GLN A 601 -30.56 -26.97 -26.76
#